data_AF-A6R6S8-F1
#
_entry.id   AF-A6R6S8-F1
#
_cell.length_a   1.000
_cell.length_b   1.000
_cell.length_c   1.000
_cell.angle_alpha   90.00
_cell.angle_beta   90.00
_cell.angle_gamma   90.00
#
_symmetry.space_group_name_H-M   'P 1'
#
loop_
_entity.id
_entity.type
_entity.pdbx_description
1 polymer ?
#
loop_
_entity_poly.entity_id
_entity_poly.type
_entity_poly.pdbx_seq_one_letter_code
_entity_poly.pdbx_strand_id
1 'polypeptide(L)'
;MQLCSSLYEGFLLYSVFSHYSWLSYKDNRGALSLLGLSGPQSPHRILFVADQQLSPFTHSPQSRAVLALPGQDVPFVRGSMTELQVRSHRPSYINAILIQSRGRTEPHACLACRSAHPGLRPFPECRRLPGHFGGACGNCKWRDHAIRCSVRDGEGVEVIEIVDDDDEEDGPQRRMRGPSEQQLLTAGSTPAAPIILD
;
A
#
# COMPACT_ATOMS: atom_id res chain seq x y z
N MET A 1 27.13 -47.44 57.48
CA MET A 1 25.99 -47.83 56.63
C MET A 1 26.55 -48.29 55.29
N GLN A 2 26.05 -49.43 54.80
CA GLN A 2 26.32 -50.23 53.58
C GLN A 2 27.42 -49.73 52.60
N LEU A 3 28.50 -50.50 52.33
CA LEU A 3 28.65 -51.71 51.49
C LEU A 3 28.36 -51.54 49.98
N CYS A 4 29.39 -51.88 49.18
CA CYS A 4 29.37 -52.50 47.84
C CYS A 4 28.81 -51.66 46.68
N SER A 5 29.22 -51.75 45.41
CA SER A 5 30.21 -52.49 44.60
C SER A 5 29.92 -52.01 43.15
N SER A 6 30.90 -51.96 42.23
CA SER A 6 30.93 -52.82 41.01
C SER A 6 29.76 -52.58 40.03
N LEU A 7 29.88 -52.34 38.73
CA LEU A 7 30.87 -52.64 37.69
C LEU A 7 30.13 -52.34 36.36
N TYR A 8 30.86 -52.09 35.25
CA TYR A 8 30.48 -52.40 33.84
C TYR A 8 29.19 -51.74 33.28
N GLU A 9 28.97 -51.49 31.99
CA GLU A 9 29.68 -51.32 30.74
C GLU A 9 28.55 -50.90 29.77
N GLY A 10 28.81 -50.11 28.72
CA GLY A 10 27.72 -49.66 27.85
C GLY A 10 28.15 -48.90 26.61
N PHE A 11 28.97 -49.56 25.79
CA PHE A 11 29.18 -49.31 24.37
C PHE A 11 27.88 -48.91 23.64
N LEU A 12 27.91 -47.86 22.81
CA LEU A 12 27.65 -47.91 21.35
C LEU A 12 27.57 -46.50 20.72
N LEU A 13 28.64 -46.18 20.00
CA LEU A 13 28.71 -45.46 18.72
C LEU A 13 27.37 -44.96 18.13
N TYR A 14 27.23 -43.64 17.91
CA TYR A 14 26.65 -43.09 16.67
C TYR A 14 27.18 -41.68 16.37
N SER A 15 27.92 -41.60 15.24
CA SER A 15 27.81 -40.61 14.16
C SER A 15 28.06 -39.13 14.48
N VAL A 16 29.25 -38.58 14.22
CA VAL A 16 29.75 -37.95 12.95
C VAL A 16 28.89 -36.80 12.39
N PHE A 17 29.58 -35.67 12.11
CA PHE A 17 29.16 -34.47 11.33
C PHE A 17 28.13 -33.57 12.07
N SER A 18 28.16 -32.24 12.10
CA SER A 18 28.64 -31.14 11.26
C SER A 18 28.34 -29.86 12.08
N HIS A 19 28.94 -28.69 11.95
CA HIS A 19 29.72 -28.08 10.89
C HIS A 19 30.39 -26.84 11.51
N TYR A 20 31.71 -26.74 11.32
CA TYR A 20 32.35 -25.44 11.25
C TYR A 20 31.88 -24.70 10.00
N SER A 21 31.95 -23.38 10.07
CA SER A 21 32.44 -22.49 9.01
C SER A 21 31.45 -21.40 8.61
N TRP A 22 31.50 -20.34 9.41
CA TRP A 22 31.29 -18.98 8.95
C TRP A 22 32.37 -18.61 7.94
N LEU A 23 32.12 -18.88 6.66
CA LEU A 23 32.90 -18.29 5.57
C LEU A 23 31.94 -17.58 4.61
N SER A 24 32.07 -16.25 4.64
CA SER A 24 32.07 -15.39 3.45
C SER A 24 31.01 -15.73 2.40
N TYR A 25 29.82 -15.14 2.56
CA TYR A 25 28.84 -15.02 1.48
C TYR A 25 29.43 -14.11 0.39
N LYS A 26 30.30 -14.68 -0.45
CA LYS A 26 30.70 -14.06 -1.70
C LYS A 26 29.54 -14.21 -2.67
N ASP A 27 29.05 -13.05 -3.05
CA ASP A 27 27.98 -12.82 -4.00
C ASP A 27 28.30 -13.43 -5.37
N ASN A 28 27.79 -14.64 -5.62
CA ASN A 28 27.94 -15.38 -6.88
C ASN A 28 26.79 -15.03 -7.86
N ARG A 29 26.50 -13.74 -8.06
CA ARG A 29 25.43 -13.27 -8.95
C ARG A 29 25.61 -13.67 -10.43
N GLY A 30 26.82 -14.05 -10.86
CA GLY A 30 27.10 -14.44 -12.25
C GLY A 30 26.91 -15.92 -12.60
N ALA A 31 27.07 -16.85 -11.65
CA ALA A 31 27.14 -18.28 -11.96
C ALA A 31 25.76 -18.96 -12.08
N LEU A 32 24.75 -18.45 -11.38
CA LEU A 32 23.40 -19.04 -11.37
C LEU A 32 22.60 -18.73 -12.65
N SER A 33 22.94 -17.65 -13.36
CA SER A 33 22.24 -17.27 -14.59
C SER A 33 22.54 -18.22 -15.76
N LEU A 34 23.72 -18.85 -15.76
CA LEU A 34 24.14 -19.85 -16.77
C LEU A 34 23.39 -21.18 -16.65
N LEU A 35 22.77 -21.46 -15.51
CA LEU A 35 22.02 -22.71 -15.26
C LEU A 35 20.50 -22.53 -15.36
N GLY A 36 20.00 -21.36 -15.75
CA GLY A 36 18.56 -21.08 -15.84
C GLY A 36 17.82 -21.12 -14.49
N LEU A 37 18.54 -21.31 -13.38
CA LEU A 37 17.99 -21.27 -12.03
C LEU A 37 18.01 -19.81 -11.56
N SER A 38 16.96 -19.07 -11.92
CA SER A 38 16.72 -17.75 -11.33
C SER A 38 16.66 -17.94 -9.81
N GLY A 39 17.59 -17.31 -9.07
CA GLY A 39 17.54 -17.25 -7.62
C GLY A 39 16.20 -16.69 -7.14
N PRO A 40 15.86 -16.84 -5.84
CA PRO A 40 14.58 -16.39 -5.31
C PRO A 40 14.38 -14.91 -5.68
N GLN A 41 13.44 -14.66 -6.59
CA GLN A 41 13.12 -13.33 -7.03
C GLN A 41 12.55 -12.55 -5.85
N SER A 42 12.89 -11.26 -5.71
CA SER A 42 12.32 -10.41 -4.67
C SER A 42 10.79 -10.56 -4.62
N PRO A 43 10.18 -10.76 -3.44
CA PRO A 43 8.72 -10.84 -3.31
C PRO A 43 8.05 -9.48 -3.61
N HIS A 44 8.84 -8.42 -3.71
CA HIS A 44 8.41 -7.07 -3.99
C HIS A 44 8.87 -6.58 -5.37
N ARG A 45 8.02 -5.79 -6.02
CA ARG A 45 8.31 -4.94 -7.17
C ARG A 45 8.25 -3.48 -6.76
N ILE A 46 8.86 -2.60 -7.54
CA ILE A 46 8.83 -1.16 -7.31
C ILE A 46 7.95 -0.51 -8.36
N LEU A 47 7.09 0.40 -7.90
CA LEU A 47 6.31 1.28 -8.75
C LEU A 47 6.97 2.65 -8.76
N PHE A 48 7.46 3.08 -9.94
CA PHE A 48 8.17 4.35 -10.11
C PHE A 48 7.19 5.52 -10.20
N VAL A 49 6.87 6.10 -9.05
CA VAL A 49 5.84 7.13 -8.89
C VAL A 49 6.25 8.22 -7.90
N ALA A 50 7.52 8.34 -7.54
CA ALA A 50 8.00 9.34 -6.58
C ALA A 50 7.61 10.79 -6.94
N ASP A 51 7.52 11.11 -8.25
CA ASP A 51 7.24 12.44 -8.76
C ASP A 51 5.81 12.54 -9.34
N GLN A 52 5.64 13.16 -10.50
CA GLN A 52 4.35 13.49 -11.11
C GLN A 52 3.77 12.38 -12.01
N GLN A 53 4.31 11.15 -11.98
CA GLN A 53 3.86 10.04 -12.83
C GLN A 53 2.38 9.72 -12.62
N LEU A 54 1.83 10.00 -11.43
CA LEU A 54 0.41 9.80 -11.11
C LEU A 54 -0.51 10.93 -11.58
N SER A 55 0.03 12.02 -12.13
CA SER A 55 -0.77 13.20 -12.56
C SER A 55 -1.96 12.90 -13.48
N PRO A 56 -1.92 11.95 -14.43
CA PRO A 56 -3.09 11.63 -15.26
C PRO A 56 -4.24 10.96 -14.49
N PHE A 57 -3.96 10.46 -13.29
CA PHE A 57 -4.89 9.67 -12.47
C PHE A 57 -5.44 10.48 -11.29
N THR A 58 -4.84 11.63 -10.97
CA THR A 58 -5.23 12.49 -9.84
C THR A 58 -6.25 13.55 -10.24
N HIS A 59 -7.52 13.16 -10.27
CA HIS A 59 -8.61 14.04 -10.73
C HIS A 59 -9.14 14.98 -9.64
N SER A 60 -9.16 14.53 -8.38
CA SER A 60 -9.72 15.33 -7.28
C SER A 60 -8.73 16.39 -6.77
N PRO A 61 -9.22 17.54 -6.27
CA PRO A 61 -8.36 18.56 -5.65
C PRO A 61 -7.49 17.98 -4.53
N GLN A 62 -8.05 17.10 -3.68
CA GLN A 62 -7.31 16.44 -2.62
C GLN A 62 -6.18 15.55 -3.17
N SER A 63 -6.43 14.76 -4.23
CA SER A 63 -5.40 13.91 -4.82
C SER A 63 -4.27 14.73 -5.49
N ARG A 64 -4.61 15.87 -6.10
CA ARG A 64 -3.62 16.81 -6.66
C ARG A 64 -2.78 17.48 -5.57
N ALA A 65 -3.41 17.89 -4.47
CA ALA A 65 -2.70 18.45 -3.32
C ALA A 65 -1.72 17.44 -2.71
N VAL A 66 -2.13 16.16 -2.59
CA VAL A 66 -1.24 15.10 -2.12
C VAL A 66 -0.12 14.83 -3.13
N LEU A 67 -0.40 14.82 -4.43
CA LEU A 67 0.61 14.58 -5.45
C LEU A 67 1.75 15.61 -5.40
N ALA A 68 1.44 16.86 -5.05
CA ALA A 68 2.41 17.94 -4.88
C ALA A 68 3.35 17.78 -3.68
N LEU A 69 3.05 16.87 -2.74
CA LEU A 69 3.95 16.54 -1.64
C LEU A 69 5.13 15.69 -2.15
N PRO A 70 6.32 15.79 -1.51
CA PRO A 70 7.45 14.91 -1.81
C PRO A 70 7.04 13.44 -1.73
N GLY A 71 7.37 12.68 -2.77
CA GLY A 71 7.05 11.26 -2.85
C GLY A 71 8.28 10.36 -2.88
N GLN A 72 8.03 9.07 -2.73
CA GLN A 72 8.99 8.00 -2.93
C GLN A 72 8.36 6.90 -3.80
N ASP A 73 9.19 6.14 -4.48
CA ASP A 73 8.71 4.97 -5.22
C ASP A 73 8.09 3.95 -4.27
N VAL A 74 7.09 3.23 -4.78
CA VAL A 74 6.22 2.41 -3.94
C VAL A 74 6.57 0.95 -4.11
N PRO A 75 7.13 0.28 -3.08
CA PRO A 75 7.25 -1.16 -3.09
C PRO A 75 5.86 -1.80 -2.98
N PHE A 76 5.62 -2.85 -3.76
CA PHE A 76 4.39 -3.64 -3.70
C PHE A 76 4.68 -5.13 -3.85
N VAL A 77 3.84 -5.97 -3.26
CA VAL A 77 3.96 -7.44 -3.33
C VAL A 77 3.67 -7.92 -4.75
N ARG A 78 4.53 -8.76 -5.31
CA ARG A 78 4.32 -9.29 -6.66
C ARG A 78 2.97 -10.00 -6.78
N GLY A 79 2.24 -9.73 -7.86
CA GLY A 79 0.93 -10.34 -8.14
C GLY A 79 -0.26 -9.74 -7.36
N SER A 80 -0.02 -8.86 -6.39
CA SER A 80 -1.08 -8.23 -5.58
C SER A 80 -1.73 -7.00 -6.24
N MET A 81 -1.06 -6.43 -7.23
CA MET A 81 -1.46 -5.25 -7.98
C MET A 81 -1.27 -5.53 -9.47
N THR A 82 -2.28 -5.24 -10.28
CA THR A 82 -2.20 -5.36 -11.74
C THR A 82 -2.29 -4.01 -12.42
N GLU A 83 -1.77 -3.93 -13.65
CA GLU A 83 -1.84 -2.72 -14.46
C GLU A 83 -3.28 -2.30 -14.75
N LEU A 84 -4.17 -3.27 -14.99
CA LEU A 84 -5.59 -3.01 -15.21
C LEU A 84 -6.24 -2.31 -14.00
N GLN A 85 -5.86 -2.69 -12.77
CA GLN A 85 -6.37 -2.01 -11.58
C GLN A 85 -5.93 -0.56 -11.54
N VAL A 86 -4.65 -0.26 -11.82
CA VAL A 86 -4.16 1.13 -11.85
C VAL A 86 -4.82 1.93 -12.98
N ARG A 87 -4.90 1.36 -14.18
CA ARG A 87 -5.55 1.96 -15.35
C ARG A 87 -7.07 2.07 -15.26
N SER A 88 -7.72 1.47 -14.25
CA SER A 88 -9.14 1.68 -14.00
C SER A 88 -9.47 3.08 -13.46
N HIS A 89 -8.45 3.86 -13.07
CA HIS A 89 -8.60 5.19 -12.46
C HIS A 89 -9.45 5.18 -11.17
N ARG A 90 -9.72 4.02 -10.58
CA ARG A 90 -10.56 3.95 -9.38
C ARG A 90 -9.89 4.73 -8.24
N PRO A 91 -10.60 5.68 -7.59
CA PRO A 91 -10.01 6.51 -6.55
C PRO A 91 -9.40 5.72 -5.40
N SER A 92 -9.93 4.54 -5.06
CA SER A 92 -9.37 3.67 -4.01
C SER A 92 -7.94 3.24 -4.32
N TYR A 93 -7.63 2.91 -5.58
CA TYR A 93 -6.31 2.45 -6.00
C TYR A 93 -5.32 3.60 -6.10
N ILE A 94 -5.70 4.67 -6.80
CA ILE A 94 -4.81 5.83 -7.00
C ILE A 94 -4.50 6.51 -5.67
N ASN A 95 -5.50 6.74 -4.82
CA ASN A 95 -5.27 7.35 -3.51
C ASN A 95 -4.44 6.44 -2.59
N ALA A 96 -4.59 5.11 -2.71
CA ALA A 96 -3.76 4.19 -1.94
C ALA A 96 -2.28 4.25 -2.36
N ILE A 97 -2.00 4.35 -3.66
CA ILE A 97 -0.63 4.54 -4.17
C ILE A 97 -0.08 5.89 -3.71
N LEU A 98 -0.88 6.96 -3.78
CA LEU A 98 -0.50 8.28 -3.26
C LEU A 98 -0.15 8.22 -1.76
N ILE A 99 -0.98 7.58 -0.93
CA ILE A 99 -0.71 7.43 0.51
C ILE A 99 0.59 6.67 0.75
N GLN A 100 0.88 5.64 -0.04
CA GLN A 100 2.12 4.89 0.13
C GLN A 100 3.34 5.68 -0.30
N SER A 101 3.20 6.46 -1.36
CA SER A 101 4.30 7.27 -1.86
C SER A 101 4.59 8.51 -1.01
N ARG A 102 3.56 9.18 -0.48
CA ARG A 102 3.69 10.48 0.24
C ARG A 102 3.49 10.38 1.74
N GLY A 103 2.85 9.32 2.20
CA GLY A 103 2.58 9.09 3.61
C GLY A 103 3.82 8.67 4.36
N ARG A 104 3.67 8.48 5.66
CA ARG A 104 4.69 7.97 6.57
C ARG A 104 4.32 6.58 7.08
N THR A 105 5.32 5.75 7.36
CA THR A 105 5.11 4.44 7.98
C THR A 105 4.62 4.63 9.41
N GLU A 106 3.55 3.91 9.76
CA GLU A 106 3.04 3.94 11.13
C GLU A 106 3.91 3.09 12.06
N PRO A 107 4.27 3.59 13.27
CA PRO A 107 4.99 2.81 14.26
C PRO A 107 4.27 1.50 14.63
N HIS A 108 2.93 1.55 14.60
CA HIS A 108 2.09 0.39 14.79
C HIS A 108 1.12 0.26 13.61
N ALA A 109 1.34 -0.75 12.77
CA ALA A 109 0.45 -1.07 11.67
C ALA A 109 -1.00 -1.24 12.16
N CYS A 110 -2.00 -0.83 11.36
CA CYS A 110 -3.40 -0.99 11.76
C CYS A 110 -3.80 -2.46 11.94
N LEU A 111 -4.86 -2.75 12.70
CA LEU A 111 -5.33 -4.11 13.00
C LEU A 111 -5.42 -4.97 11.73
N ALA A 112 -5.97 -4.38 10.67
CA ALA A 112 -6.18 -5.07 9.42
C ALA A 112 -4.84 -5.39 8.70
N CYS A 113 -3.82 -4.54 8.80
CA CYS A 113 -2.49 -4.82 8.27
C CYS A 113 -1.75 -5.87 9.10
N ARG A 114 -1.93 -5.87 10.44
CA ARG A 114 -1.31 -6.85 11.34
C ARG A 114 -1.86 -8.26 11.17
N SER A 115 -3.17 -8.39 10.93
CA SER A 115 -3.85 -9.69 10.78
C SER A 115 -3.87 -10.23 9.35
N ALA A 116 -3.28 -9.52 8.38
CA ALA A 116 -3.33 -9.94 6.99
C ALA A 116 -2.37 -11.11 6.74
N HIS A 117 -2.85 -12.14 6.04
CA HIS A 117 -1.97 -13.13 5.45
C HIS A 117 -1.05 -12.46 4.41
N PRO A 118 0.22 -12.89 4.31
CA PRO A 118 1.13 -12.41 3.27
C PRO A 118 0.49 -12.50 1.87
N GLY A 119 0.63 -11.44 1.06
CA GLY A 119 0.11 -11.38 -0.30
C GLY A 119 -1.33 -10.88 -0.47
N LEU A 120 -2.14 -10.81 0.61
CA LEU A 120 -3.51 -10.25 0.53
C LEU A 120 -3.55 -8.71 0.50
N ARG A 121 -2.39 -8.08 0.67
CA ARG A 121 -2.21 -6.64 0.78
C ARG A 121 -1.16 -6.23 -0.25
N PRO A 122 -1.42 -5.21 -1.07
CA PRO A 122 -0.46 -4.86 -2.09
C PRO A 122 0.79 -4.22 -1.53
N PHE A 123 0.69 -3.48 -0.42
CA PHE A 123 1.83 -2.76 0.12
C PHE A 123 2.41 -3.48 1.33
N PRO A 124 3.75 -3.65 1.39
CA PRO A 124 4.40 -4.31 2.52
C PRO A 124 4.27 -3.48 3.82
N GLU A 125 4.22 -2.15 3.69
CA GLU A 125 4.17 -1.24 4.83
C GLU A 125 2.76 -0.67 5.06
N CYS A 126 2.43 -0.48 6.34
CA CYS A 126 1.24 0.27 6.75
C CYS A 126 1.58 1.77 6.81
N ARG A 127 1.52 2.45 5.66
CA ARG A 127 1.74 3.90 5.58
C ARG A 127 0.42 4.67 5.63
N ARG A 128 0.45 5.82 6.27
CA ARG A 128 -0.67 6.77 6.42
C ARG A 128 -0.25 8.17 6.01
N LEU A 129 -1.23 8.95 5.57
CA LEU A 129 -1.07 10.37 5.30
C LEU A 129 -2.14 11.14 6.10
N PRO A 130 -1.88 11.48 7.37
CA PRO A 130 -2.82 12.22 8.21
C PRO A 130 -3.26 13.55 7.56
N GLY A 131 -4.50 13.98 7.80
CA GLY A 131 -5.12 15.15 7.17
C GLY A 131 -5.66 14.89 5.75
N HIS A 132 -5.35 13.73 5.16
CA HIS A 132 -5.79 13.36 3.82
C HIS A 132 -6.51 12.01 3.83
N PHE A 133 -7.55 11.88 3.00
CA PHE A 133 -8.29 10.62 2.81
C PHE A 133 -8.82 9.99 4.11
N GLY A 134 -9.22 10.81 5.08
CA GLY A 134 -9.67 10.39 6.41
C GLY A 134 -8.54 9.77 7.26
N GLY A 135 -7.29 10.02 6.88
CA GLY A 135 -6.11 9.47 7.53
C GLY A 135 -6.00 7.96 7.47
N ALA A 136 -6.75 7.25 6.62
CA ALA A 136 -6.62 5.79 6.55
C ALA A 136 -5.29 5.37 5.91
N CYS A 137 -4.83 4.14 6.21
CA CYS A 137 -3.61 3.62 5.57
C CYS A 137 -3.85 3.19 4.11
N GLY A 138 -2.79 3.19 3.29
CA GLY A 138 -2.88 2.85 1.87
C GLY A 138 -3.46 1.45 1.61
N ASN A 139 -3.11 0.46 2.43
CA ASN A 139 -3.64 -0.90 2.32
C ASN A 139 -5.16 -0.99 2.59
N CYS A 140 -5.68 -0.21 3.55
CA CYS A 140 -7.12 -0.14 3.80
C CYS A 140 -7.82 0.65 2.68
N LYS A 141 -7.20 1.74 2.20
CA LYS A 141 -7.72 2.54 1.08
C LYS A 141 -7.83 1.73 -0.20
N TRP A 142 -6.84 0.88 -0.50
CA TRP A 142 -6.80 0.03 -1.70
C TRP A 142 -8.04 -0.87 -1.82
N ARG A 143 -8.42 -1.48 -0.70
CA ARG A 143 -9.61 -2.35 -0.60
C ARG A 143 -10.91 -1.59 -0.47
N ASP A 144 -10.86 -0.26 -0.47
CA ASP A 144 -11.98 0.64 -0.20
C ASP A 144 -12.57 0.44 1.21
N HIS A 145 -11.72 0.05 2.16
CA HIS A 145 -12.06 -0.20 3.56
C HIS A 145 -11.48 0.89 4.47
N ALA A 146 -11.33 2.13 3.97
CA ALA A 146 -10.72 3.23 4.70
C ALA A 146 -11.42 3.50 6.05
N ILE A 147 -12.76 3.45 6.08
CA ILE A 147 -13.57 3.65 7.30
C ILE A 147 -13.31 2.58 8.37
N ARG A 148 -12.90 1.37 7.97
CA ARG A 148 -12.58 0.24 8.87
C ARG A 148 -11.11 0.24 9.30
N CYS A 149 -10.32 1.23 8.89
CA CYS A 149 -8.94 1.33 9.31
C CYS A 149 -8.90 1.72 10.79
N SER A 150 -8.35 0.85 11.64
CA SER A 150 -8.25 1.10 13.09
C SER A 150 -7.29 2.23 13.46
N VAL A 151 -6.57 2.76 12.47
CA VAL A 151 -5.64 3.88 12.61
C VAL A 151 -6.02 4.85 11.49
N ARG A 152 -6.88 5.81 11.82
CA ARG A 152 -7.44 6.82 10.92
C ARG A 152 -7.56 8.14 11.68
N ASP A 153 -7.77 9.25 10.96
CA ASP A 153 -7.96 10.53 11.65
C ASP A 153 -9.28 10.46 12.44
N GLY A 154 -9.28 11.02 13.64
CA GLY A 154 -10.48 11.13 14.45
C GLY A 154 -11.48 12.04 13.74
N GLU A 155 -12.76 11.68 13.78
CA GLU A 155 -13.85 12.56 13.36
C GLU A 155 -13.87 13.73 14.36
N GLY A 156 -13.20 14.83 14.02
CA GLY A 156 -13.55 16.13 14.56
C GLY A 156 -14.91 16.48 13.98
N VAL A 157 -15.98 15.98 14.61
CA VAL A 157 -17.34 16.44 14.33
C VAL A 157 -17.42 17.86 14.86
N GLU A 158 -17.06 18.84 14.04
CA GLU A 158 -17.60 20.18 14.21
C GLU A 158 -19.05 20.09 13.77
N VAL A 159 -19.95 19.87 14.75
CA VAL A 159 -21.38 20.12 14.58
C VAL A 159 -21.48 21.62 14.35
N ILE A 160 -21.60 22.04 13.09
CA ILE A 160 -22.14 23.37 12.81
C ILE A 160 -23.61 23.23 13.20
N GLU A 161 -23.97 23.78 14.36
CA GLU A 161 -25.38 23.98 14.72
C GLU A 161 -25.96 24.89 13.64
N ILE A 162 -26.67 24.30 12.69
CA ILE A 162 -27.56 25.06 11.81
C ILE A 162 -28.71 25.45 12.74
N VAL A 163 -28.69 26.69 13.21
CA VAL A 163 -29.88 27.30 13.79
C VAL A 163 -30.82 27.50 12.62
N ASP A 164 -31.74 26.56 12.44
CA ASP A 164 -32.86 26.70 11.52
C ASP A 164 -33.79 27.76 12.13
N ASP A 165 -33.65 29.02 11.68
CA ASP A 165 -34.68 30.04 11.87
C ASP A 165 -35.87 29.64 10.98
N ASP A 166 -36.93 29.14 11.63
CA ASP A 166 -38.22 28.84 11.02
C ASP A 166 -38.87 30.14 10.50
N ASP A 167 -39.00 30.27 9.18
CA ASP A 167 -40.03 31.10 8.53
C ASP A 167 -40.62 30.33 7.34
N GLU A 168 -41.84 29.80 7.52
CA GLU A 168 -42.67 29.16 6.49
C GLU A 168 -43.25 30.18 5.50
N GLU A 169 -43.22 29.88 4.18
CA GLU A 169 -44.42 29.88 3.31
C GLU A 169 -44.11 29.55 1.82
N ASP A 170 -44.73 28.45 1.37
CA ASP A 170 -45.45 28.14 0.13
C ASP A 170 -44.85 28.26 -1.30
N GLY A 171 -45.02 27.18 -2.09
CA GLY A 171 -44.93 27.20 -3.57
C GLY A 171 -44.44 25.89 -4.26
N PRO A 172 -45.27 25.18 -5.05
CA PRO A 172 -44.90 23.89 -5.65
C PRO A 172 -44.11 23.97 -6.98
N GLN A 173 -43.13 23.06 -7.10
CA GLN A 173 -42.24 22.81 -8.24
C GLN A 173 -42.93 22.52 -9.58
N ARG A 174 -42.48 23.14 -10.67
CA ARG A 174 -42.37 22.49 -12.00
C ARG A 174 -41.12 22.92 -12.78
N ARG A 175 -40.25 21.92 -12.96
CA ARG A 175 -39.16 21.72 -13.94
C ARG A 175 -38.98 22.79 -15.02
N MET A 176 -37.80 23.41 -15.04
CA MET A 176 -37.24 24.02 -16.25
C MET A 176 -35.91 23.37 -16.62
N ARG A 177 -35.83 23.04 -17.91
CA ARG A 177 -34.73 22.45 -18.66
C ARG A 177 -33.70 23.53 -18.96
N GLY A 178 -32.45 23.36 -18.50
CA GLY A 178 -31.31 24.23 -18.83
C GLY A 178 -30.40 23.61 -19.90
N PRO A 179 -29.74 24.42 -20.75
CA PRO A 179 -29.26 24.00 -22.06
C PRO A 179 -27.93 23.25 -22.04
N SER A 180 -27.81 22.37 -23.02
CA SER A 180 -26.57 21.79 -23.51
C SER A 180 -25.69 22.86 -24.15
N GLU A 181 -24.55 23.18 -23.55
CA GLU A 181 -23.44 23.85 -24.24
C GLU A 181 -22.36 22.83 -24.57
N GLN A 182 -22.26 22.54 -25.86
CA GLN A 182 -21.14 21.87 -26.47
C GLN A 182 -19.98 22.87 -26.64
N GLN A 183 -18.79 22.37 -26.29
CA GLN A 183 -17.48 22.65 -26.92
C GLN A 183 -16.88 24.06 -26.81
N LEU A 184 -15.72 24.12 -26.16
CA LEU A 184 -14.52 24.61 -26.85
C LEU A 184 -13.27 23.85 -26.37
N LEU A 185 -12.44 23.51 -27.35
CA LEU A 185 -11.31 22.59 -27.28
C LEU A 185 -10.01 23.24 -26.81
N THR A 186 -9.05 22.37 -26.49
CA THR A 186 -7.58 22.50 -26.53
C THR A 186 -6.84 22.83 -25.22
N ALA A 187 -6.21 21.80 -24.67
CA ALA A 187 -4.74 21.75 -24.62
C ALA A 187 -4.34 20.27 -24.54
N GLY A 188 -3.48 19.84 -25.45
CA GLY A 188 -2.93 18.50 -25.45
C GLY A 188 -2.12 18.26 -24.19
N SER A 189 -2.67 17.50 -23.26
CA SER A 189 -1.87 16.90 -22.19
C SER A 189 -1.04 15.79 -22.80
N THR A 190 0.25 16.06 -22.91
CA THR A 190 1.31 15.09 -23.14
C THR A 190 1.00 13.79 -22.39
N PRO A 191 1.12 12.60 -23.00
CA PRO A 191 1.01 11.36 -22.24
C PRO A 191 2.13 11.38 -21.19
N ALA A 192 1.76 11.50 -19.92
CA ALA A 192 2.69 11.24 -18.84
C ALA A 192 3.24 9.84 -19.07
N ALA A 193 4.55 9.69 -18.85
CA ALA A 193 5.24 8.42 -19.03
C ALA A 193 4.42 7.26 -18.43
N PRO A 194 4.32 6.11 -19.13
CA PRO A 194 3.53 4.99 -18.65
C PRO A 194 3.99 4.61 -17.25
N ILE A 195 3.04 4.32 -16.37
CA ILE A 195 3.34 3.67 -15.10
C ILE A 195 3.91 2.30 -15.45
N ILE A 196 5.22 2.12 -15.29
CA ILE A 196 5.89 0.87 -15.61
C ILE A 196 5.71 -0.08 -14.42
N LEU A 197 5.06 -1.22 -14.67
CA LEU A 197 4.92 -2.33 -13.75
C LEU A 197 5.83 -3.48 -14.21
N ASP A 198 7.15 -3.34 -13.99
CA ASP A 198 8.25 -4.23 -14.43
C ASP A 198 8.43 -5.53 -13.69
#